data_AF-A0A381XDT6-F1
#
_entry.id   AF-A0A381XDT6-F1
#
_cell.length_a   1.000
_cell.length_b   1.000
_cell.length_c   1.000
_cell.angle_alpha   90.00
_cell.angle_beta   90.00
_cell.angle_gamma   90.00
#
_symmetry.space_group_name_H-M   'P 1'
#
loop_
_entity.id
_entity.type
_entity.pdbx_description
1 polymer ?
#
loop_
_entity_poly.entity_id
_entity_poly.type
_entity_poly.pdbx_seq_one_letter_code
_entity_poly.pdbx_strand_id
1 'polypeptide(L)' 'MGKRLNVGIIGCGAISGSHVNGYLDFSDRVKILAVCDVLEEKAQNRAESIMLESSKRIQQLDEQVERAKASEEKKG' A
#
# COMPACT_ATOMS: atom_id res chain seq x y z
N MET A 1 -17.62 -0.40 -9.59
CA MET A 1 -16.20 -0.45 -9.18
C MET A 1 -15.40 -0.99 -10.35
N GLY A 2 -14.45 -0.22 -10.91
CA GLY A 2 -13.60 -0.67 -12.01
C GLY A 2 -12.56 -1.71 -11.53
N LYS A 3 -12.04 -2.53 -12.45
CA LYS A 3 -10.98 -3.50 -12.15
C LYS A 3 -9.69 -2.76 -11.76
N ARG A 4 -9.04 -3.17 -10.68
CA ARG A 4 -7.72 -2.63 -10.26
C ARG A 4 -6.61 -3.09 -11.20
N LEU A 5 -5.61 -2.23 -11.41
CA LEU A 5 -4.38 -2.58 -12.12
C LEU A 5 -3.51 -3.47 -11.23
N ASN A 6 -3.18 -4.66 -11.72
CA ASN A 6 -2.24 -5.56 -11.05
C ASN A 6 -0.81 -5.21 -11.45
N VAL A 7 0.07 -5.05 -10.47
CA VAL A 7 1.46 -4.62 -10.67
C VAL A 7 2.42 -5.68 -10.12
N GLY A 8 3.41 -6.04 -10.94
CA GLY A 8 4.62 -6.74 -10.51
C GLY A 8 5.81 -5.78 -10.52
N ILE A 9 6.67 -5.85 -9.50
CA ILE A 9 7.87 -5.01 -9.40
C ILE A 9 9.10 -5.86 -9.69
N ILE A 10 9.86 -5.49 -10.73
CA ILE A 10 11.15 -6.13 -11.07
C ILE A 10 12.27 -5.19 -10.62
N GLY A 11 13.08 -5.63 -9.66
CA GLY A 11 14.15 -4.84 -9.06
C GLY A 11 13.70 -4.15 -7.77
N CYS A 12 14.32 -4.52 -6.66
CA CYS A 12 14.05 -4.04 -5.31
C CYS A 12 15.14 -3.07 -4.82
N GLY A 13 15.79 -2.37 -5.74
CA GLY A 13 16.87 -1.42 -5.48
C GLY A 13 16.41 -0.04 -5.01
N ALA A 14 17.29 0.96 -5.14
CA ALA A 14 17.17 2.28 -4.51
C ALA A 14 15.82 3.01 -4.74
N ILE A 15 15.26 2.92 -5.95
CA ILE A 15 14.01 3.64 -6.30
C ILE A 15 12.74 2.85 -5.96
N SER A 16 12.85 1.56 -5.63
CA SER A 16 11.69 0.68 -5.46
C SER A 16 10.73 1.17 -4.38
N GLY A 17 11.24 1.80 -3.31
CA GLY A 17 10.41 2.36 -2.23
C GLY A 17 9.47 3.46 -2.71
N SER A 18 9.95 4.38 -3.55
CA SER A 18 9.13 5.47 -4.09
C SER A 18 8.00 4.95 -4.98
N HIS A 19 8.27 3.93 -5.80
CA HIS A 19 7.22 3.29 -6.61
C HIS A 19 6.20 2.54 -5.76
N VAL A 20 6.65 1.78 -4.75
CA VAL A 20 5.74 1.13 -3.79
C VAL A 20 4.81 2.15 -3.14
N ASN A 21 5.36 3.24 -2.61
CA ASN A 21 4.56 4.28 -1.94
C ASN A 21 3.53 4.87 -2.89
N GLY A 22 3.93 5.23 -4.12
CA GLY A 22 2.99 5.77 -5.11
C GLY A 22 1.87 4.79 -5.48
N TYR A 23 2.16 3.48 -5.57
CA TYR A 23 1.11 2.49 -5.81
C TYR A 23 0.17 2.32 -4.61
N LEU A 24 0.71 2.34 -3.39
CA LEU A 24 -0.10 2.25 -2.17
C LEU A 24 -0.95 3.50 -1.94
N ASP A 25 -0.54 4.67 -2.43
CA ASP A 25 -1.33 5.92 -2.38
C ASP A 25 -2.60 5.80 -3.24
N PHE A 26 -2.60 4.91 -4.23
CA PHE A 26 -3.74 4.66 -5.13
C PHE A 26 -4.25 3.21 -5.01
N SER A 27 -4.36 2.71 -3.78
CA SER A 27 -4.78 1.33 -3.47
C SER A 27 -6.21 0.98 -3.94
N ASP A 28 -7.04 1.99 -4.22
CA ASP A 28 -8.35 1.85 -4.86
C ASP A 28 -8.24 1.51 -6.36
N ARG A 29 -7.14 1.90 -7.00
CA ARG A 29 -6.86 1.70 -8.44
C ARG A 29 -5.80 0.64 -8.73
N VAL A 30 -4.89 0.38 -7.79
CA VAL A 30 -3.70 -0.46 -8.00
C VAL A 30 -3.60 -1.56 -6.93
N LYS A 31 -3.09 -2.73 -7.33
CA LYS A 31 -2.72 -3.82 -6.44
C LYS A 31 -1.34 -4.36 -6.82
N ILE A 32 -0.38 -4.29 -5.91
CA ILE A 32 0.92 -4.97 -6.08
C ILE A 32 0.69 -6.46 -5.78
N LEU A 33 1.06 -7.34 -6.72
CA LEU A 33 0.88 -8.79 -6.60
C LEU A 33 2.19 -9.57 -6.51
N ALA A 34 3.28 -9.02 -7.03
CA ALA A 34 4.55 -9.74 -7.11
C ALA A 34 5.72 -8.78 -7.02
N VAL A 35 6.83 -9.28 -6.50
CA VAL A 35 8.14 -8.62 -6.53
C VAL A 35 9.20 -9.64 -6.89
N CYS A 36 10.26 -9.22 -7.59
CA CYS A 36 11.44 -10.04 -7.79
C CYS A 36 12.71 -9.19 -7.80
N ASP A 37 13.83 -9.85 -7.50
CA ASP A 37 15.18 -9.30 -7.57
C ASP A 37 16.15 -10.46 -7.80
N VAL A 38 17.35 -10.18 -8.31
CA VAL A 38 18.40 -11.19 -8.47
C VAL A 38 18.93 -11.67 -7.11
N LEU A 39 18.81 -10.84 -6.07
CA LEU A 39 19.07 -11.21 -4.69
C LEU A 39 17.75 -11.53 -3.99
N GLU A 40 17.53 -12.80 -3.65
CA GLU A 40 16.29 -13.28 -3.03
C GLU A 40 15.92 -12.48 -1.77
N GLU A 41 16.90 -12.19 -0.92
CA GLU A 41 16.74 -11.38 0.30
C GLU A 41 16.12 -10.00 0.00
N LYS A 42 16.52 -9.35 -1.10
CA LYS A 42 15.95 -8.05 -1.48
C LYS A 42 14.48 -8.16 -1.89
N ALA A 43 14.12 -9.23 -2.59
CA ALA A 43 12.73 -9.49 -2.95
C ALA A 43 11.88 -9.78 -1.70
N GLN A 44 12.38 -10.59 -0.77
CA GLN A 44 11.71 -10.92 0.50
C GLN A 44 11.52 -9.66 1.36
N ASN A 45 12.60 -8.90 1.62
CA ASN A 45 12.55 -7.65 2.38
C ASN A 45 11.55 -6.65 1.78
N ARG A 46 11.49 -6.57 0.45
CA ARG A 46 10.53 -5.70 -0.25
C ARG A 46 9.10 -6.19 -0.09
N ALA A 47 8.85 -7.49 -0.22
CA ALA A 47 7.52 -8.07 -0.02
C ALA A 47 7.00 -7.78 1.40
N GLU A 48 7.84 -8.01 2.42
CA GLU A 48 7.52 -7.72 3.82
C GLU A 48 7.24 -6.23 4.05
N SER A 49 8.10 -5.35 3.52
CA SER A 49 7.90 -3.90 3.59
C SER A 49 6.58 -3.47 2.97
N ILE A 50 6.20 -4.03 1.82
CA ILE A 50 4.90 -3.73 1.17
C ILE A 50 3.73 -4.15 2.05
N MET A 51 3.79 -5.37 2.62
CA MET A 51 2.72 -5.87 3.50
C MET A 51 2.58 -5.02 4.76
N LEU A 52 3.69 -4.65 5.39
CA LEU A 52 3.70 -3.80 6.58
C LEU A 52 3.13 -2.41 6.29
N GLU A 53 3.61 -1.73 5.24
CA GLU A 53 3.14 -0.38 4.89
C GLU A 53 1.68 -0.37 4.43
N SER A 54 1.24 -1.39 3.67
CA SER A 54 -0.17 -1.54 3.30
C SER A 54 -1.05 -1.71 4.53
N SER A 55 -0.63 -2.53 5.50
CA SER A 55 -1.41 -2.79 6.72
C SER A 55 -1.53 -1.53 7.59
N LYS A 56 -0.42 -0.79 7.77
CA LYS A 56 -0.43 0.49 8.51
C LYS A 56 -1.39 1.51 7.88
N ARG A 57 -1.37 1.64 6.55
CA ARG A 57 -2.25 2.59 5.85
C ARG A 57 -3.72 2.23 6.00
N ILE A 58 -4.06 0.94 5.96
CA ILE A 58 -5.44 0.47 6.21
C ILE A 58 -5.88 0.86 7.62
N GLN A 59 -5.07 0.56 8.64
CA GLN A 59 -5.36 0.93 10.03
C GLN A 59 -5.57 2.45 10.20
N GLN A 60 -4.70 3.25 9.60
CA GLN A 60 -4.80 4.71 9.63
C GLN A 60 -6.06 5.23 8.93
N LEU A 61 -6.49 4.60 7.83
CA LEU A 61 -7.72 4.95 7.13
C LEU A 61 -8.95 4.61 7.99
N ASP A 62 -8.97 3.43 8.62
CA ASP A 62 -10.06 3.03 9.51
C ASP A 62 -10.20 4.02 10.68
N GLU A 63 -9.09 4.39 11.33
CA GLU A 63 -9.08 5.40 12.40
C GLU A 63 -9.56 6.79 11.94
N GLN A 64 -9.27 7.18 10.69
CA GLN A 64 -9.75 8.44 10.13
C GLN A 64 -11.26 8.40 9.85
N VAL A 65 -11.76 7.28 9.33
CA VAL A 65 -13.19 7.06 9.08
C VAL A 65 -13.98 7.13 10.38
N GLU A 66 -13.53 6.48 11.45
CA GLU A 66 -14.22 6.52 12.74
C GLU A 66 -14.21 7.91 13.36
N ARG A 67 -13.09 8.65 13.27
CA ARG A 67 -13.02 10.05 13.73
C ARG A 67 -13.95 10.96 12.93
N ALA A 68 -14.07 10.76 11.62
CA ALA A 68 -14.95 11.55 10.77
C ALA A 68 -16.42 11.37 11.20
N LYS A 69 -16.88 10.12 11.36
CA LYS A 69 -18.25 9.80 11.82
C LYS A 69 -18.58 10.47 13.17
N ALA A 70 -17.71 10.34 14.16
CA ALA A 70 -17.90 10.93 15.49
C ALA A 70 -17.95 12.47 15.49
N SER A 71 -17.34 13.11 14.48
CA SER A 71 -17.37 14.57 14.31
C SER A 71 -18.64 15.07 13.62
N GLU A 72 -19.31 14.23 12.82
CA GLU A 72 -20.58 14.52 12.17
C GLU A 72 -21.76 14.40 13.16
N GLU A 73 -21.73 13.39 14.04
CA GLU A 73 -22.75 13.18 15.07
C GLU A 73 -22.83 14.31 16.11
N LYS A 74 -21.73 15.04 16.34
CA LYS A 74 -21.70 16.20 17.26
C LYS A 74 -22.22 17.50 16.64
N LYS A 75 -22.49 17.52 15.33
CA LYS A 75 -22.95 18.70 14.59
C LYS A 75 -24.45 18.68 14.26
N GLY A 76 -25.14 17.57 14.52
CA GLY A 76 -26.61 17.44 14.41
C GLY A 76 -27.27 17.55 15.77
#